data_AF-A0A351VHH0-F1
#
_entry.id   AF-A0A351VHH0-F1
#
_cell.length_a   1.000
_cell.length_b   1.000
_cell.length_c   1.000
_cell.angle_alpha   90.00
_cell.angle_beta   90.00
_cell.angle_gamma   90.00
#
_symmetry.space_group_name_H-M   'P 1'
#
loop_
_entity.id
_entity.type
_entity.pdbx_description
1 polymer ?
#
loop_
_entity_poly.entity_id
_entity_poly.type
_entity_poly.pdbx_seq_one_letter_code
_entity_poly.pdbx_strand_id
1 'polypeptide(L)'
;MPHSNELTRSKCYEIFSQSTGVEIRSAAKNHEERGVVVERSGRIQLRFFKLTPKTNPDDITQIRFVCEPDEAFELFHKISSVAASTTPCKEKLNPHKFSTGEPAIETVTTLTAEKWERNGKSGYALTVGRGKDFISVPLPLAKFLFAAEFLRYLSTDQCWVERTDKVSSKKTP
;
A
#
# COMPACT_ATOMS: atom_id res chain seq x y z
N MET A 1 -28.00 -5.30 10.58
CA MET A 1 -27.37 -4.50 9.51
C MET A 1 -28.09 -4.86 8.21
N PRO A 2 -28.87 -3.95 7.60
CA PRO A 2 -29.45 -4.24 6.29
C PRO A 2 -28.32 -4.38 5.27
N HIS A 3 -28.24 -5.52 4.60
CA HIS A 3 -27.37 -5.69 3.44
C HIS A 3 -28.02 -4.92 2.27
N SER A 4 -27.58 -3.69 2.02
CA SER A 4 -27.97 -2.99 0.80
C SER A 4 -27.40 -3.76 -0.39
N ASN A 5 -28.26 -4.21 -1.31
CA ASN A 5 -27.85 -4.89 -2.55
C ASN A 5 -27.24 -3.91 -3.59
N GLU A 6 -26.79 -2.74 -3.17
CA GLU A 6 -26.17 -1.75 -4.05
C GLU A 6 -24.73 -2.12 -4.37
N LEU A 7 -24.44 -2.30 -5.66
CA LEU A 7 -23.09 -2.55 -6.16
C LEU A 7 -22.30 -1.24 -6.20
N THR A 8 -21.32 -1.10 -5.31
CA THR A 8 -20.41 0.05 -5.32
C THR A 8 -19.16 -0.26 -6.15
N ARG A 9 -18.82 0.61 -7.11
CA ARG A 9 -17.55 0.52 -7.86
C ARG A 9 -16.40 1.04 -7.00
N SER A 10 -15.30 0.31 -6.97
CA SER A 10 -14.04 0.76 -6.35
C SER A 10 -12.87 0.62 -7.31
N LYS A 11 -11.91 1.54 -7.21
CA LYS A 11 -10.66 1.49 -7.99
C LYS A 11 -9.71 0.53 -7.29
N CYS A 12 -9.54 -0.65 -7.87
CA CYS A 12 -8.73 -1.72 -7.30
C CYS A 12 -8.01 -2.47 -8.43
N TYR A 13 -6.77 -2.88 -8.16
CA TYR A 13 -6.03 -3.82 -8.99
C TYR A 13 -5.44 -4.91 -8.09
N GLU A 14 -5.86 -6.15 -8.35
CA GLU A 14 -5.38 -7.33 -7.64
C GLU A 14 -4.45 -8.16 -8.52
N ILE A 15 -3.32 -8.52 -7.94
CA ILE A 15 -2.29 -9.29 -8.61
C ILE A 15 -2.02 -10.55 -7.82
N PHE A 16 -2.24 -11.69 -8.47
CA PHE A 16 -1.98 -13.01 -7.91
C PHE A 16 -0.69 -13.59 -8.47
N SER A 17 0.10 -14.16 -7.57
CA SER A 17 1.20 -15.08 -7.85
C SER A 17 0.85 -16.47 -7.30
N GLN A 18 1.78 -17.43 -7.32
CA GLN A 18 1.49 -18.83 -6.98
C GLN A 18 0.99 -19.01 -5.54
N SER A 19 1.62 -18.34 -4.57
CA SER A 19 1.32 -18.49 -3.13
C SER A 19 1.07 -17.16 -2.41
N THR A 20 1.17 -16.04 -3.13
CA THR A 20 1.03 -14.69 -2.59
C THR A 20 0.28 -13.79 -3.57
N GLY A 21 -0.24 -12.68 -3.08
CA GLY A 21 -0.84 -11.65 -3.90
C GLY A 21 -0.69 -10.26 -3.30
N VAL A 22 -0.95 -9.26 -4.12
CA VAL A 22 -1.04 -7.86 -3.70
C VAL A 22 -2.30 -7.22 -4.27
N GLU A 23 -3.03 -6.52 -3.42
CA GLU A 23 -4.15 -5.66 -3.78
C GLU A 23 -3.68 -4.21 -3.67
N ILE A 24 -3.84 -3.44 -4.75
CA ILE A 24 -3.58 -1.99 -4.78
C ILE A 24 -4.94 -1.30 -4.93
N ARG A 25 -5.29 -0.39 -4.03
CA ARG A 25 -6.60 0.30 -4.05
C ARG A 25 -6.56 1.71 -3.52
N SER A 26 -7.56 2.50 -3.91
CA SER A 26 -7.88 3.76 -3.23
C SER A 26 -8.29 3.51 -1.78
N ALA A 27 -7.82 4.36 -0.88
CA ALA A 27 -8.15 4.37 0.54
C ALA A 27 -8.31 5.82 1.02
N ALA A 28 -8.78 6.01 2.24
CA ALA A 28 -8.83 7.32 2.87
C ALA A 28 -8.35 7.20 4.33
N LYS A 29 -7.66 8.24 4.80
CA LYS A 29 -7.34 8.42 6.21
C LYS A 29 -8.33 9.41 6.79
N ASN A 30 -9.05 8.97 7.82
CA ASN A 30 -9.89 9.86 8.61
C ASN A 30 -9.04 10.54 9.68
N HIS A 31 -9.32 11.82 9.92
CA HIS A 31 -8.87 12.56 11.08
C HIS A 31 -10.11 12.89 11.93
N GLU A 32 -10.04 12.49 13.19
CA GLU A 32 -11.16 12.62 14.14
C GLU A 32 -10.81 13.61 15.26
N GLU A 33 -11.74 14.49 15.56
CA GLU A 33 -11.69 15.35 16.74
C GLU A 33 -12.91 15.03 17.61
N ARG A 34 -12.68 14.65 18.88
CA ARG A 34 -13.74 14.30 19.84
C ARG A 34 -14.72 13.23 19.31
N GLY A 35 -14.22 12.27 18.53
CA GLY A 35 -15.03 11.18 17.95
C GLY A 35 -15.82 11.56 16.71
N VAL A 36 -15.59 12.75 16.14
CA VAL A 36 -16.22 13.20 14.89
C VAL A 36 -15.15 13.32 13.81
N VAL A 37 -15.40 12.73 12.63
CA VAL A 37 -14.52 12.89 11.46
C VAL A 37 -14.60 14.33 10.98
N VAL A 38 -13.52 15.08 11.13
CA VAL A 38 -13.41 16.49 10.71
C VAL A 38 -12.68 16.66 9.39
N GLU A 39 -11.84 15.69 9.02
CA GLU A 39 -11.11 15.69 7.77
C GLU A 39 -10.96 14.24 7.26
N ARG A 40 -11.01 14.08 5.94
CA ARG A 40 -10.58 12.86 5.25
C ARG A 40 -9.54 13.24 4.22
N SER A 41 -8.51 12.43 4.08
CA SER A 41 -7.50 12.62 3.03
C SER A 41 -7.29 11.34 2.24
N GLY A 42 -7.10 11.48 0.93
CA GLY A 42 -6.86 10.36 0.05
C GLY A 42 -5.57 9.62 0.41
N ARG A 43 -5.59 8.30 0.27
CA ARG A 43 -4.45 7.40 0.50
C ARG A 43 -4.49 6.25 -0.50
N ILE A 44 -3.37 5.57 -0.65
CA ILE A 44 -3.27 4.38 -1.49
C ILE A 44 -2.88 3.21 -0.58
N GLN A 45 -3.70 2.16 -0.54
CA GLN A 45 -3.39 0.97 0.24
C GLN A 45 -2.83 -0.11 -0.69
N LEU A 46 -1.68 -0.65 -0.31
CA LEU A 46 -1.16 -1.91 -0.81
C LEU A 46 -1.32 -2.99 0.26
N ARG A 47 -2.11 -4.02 -0.03
CA ARG A 47 -2.30 -5.17 0.87
C ARG A 47 -1.66 -6.40 0.25
N PHE A 48 -0.58 -6.84 0.87
CA PHE A 48 0.10 -8.08 0.52
C PHE A 48 -0.49 -9.22 1.34
N PHE A 49 -0.68 -10.38 0.73
CA PHE A 49 -1.27 -11.53 1.41
C PHE A 49 -0.73 -12.86 0.88
N LYS A 50 -0.79 -13.89 1.73
CA LYS A 50 -0.53 -15.28 1.38
C LYS A 50 -1.84 -15.94 0.93
N LEU A 51 -1.76 -16.78 -0.09
CA LEU A 51 -2.87 -17.62 -0.58
C LEU A 51 -2.95 -18.96 0.13
N THR A 52 -1.87 -19.36 0.80
CA THR A 52 -1.83 -20.60 1.57
C THR A 52 -2.63 -20.45 2.87
N PRO A 53 -3.36 -21.50 3.28
CA PRO A 53 -4.04 -21.51 4.57
C PRO A 53 -3.08 -21.23 5.72
N LYS A 54 -3.60 -20.64 6.79
CA LYS A 54 -2.85 -20.38 8.01
C LYS A 54 -2.49 -21.73 8.65
N THR A 55 -1.20 -22.05 8.70
CA THR A 55 -0.69 -23.28 9.33
C THR A 55 -0.52 -23.11 10.83
N ASN A 56 -0.07 -21.94 11.29
CA ASN A 56 0.08 -21.63 12.71
C ASN A 56 -0.70 -20.35 13.10
N PRO A 57 -1.23 -20.26 14.33
CA PRO A 57 -1.94 -19.07 14.83
C PRO A 57 -1.14 -17.77 14.77
N ASP A 58 0.19 -17.84 14.78
CA ASP A 58 1.06 -16.67 14.79
C ASP A 58 1.54 -16.25 13.38
N ASP A 59 1.18 -17.01 12.34
CA ASP A 59 1.62 -16.69 10.98
C ASP A 59 0.95 -15.40 10.48
N ILE A 60 1.78 -14.42 10.11
CA ILE A 60 1.32 -13.26 9.35
C ILE A 60 0.89 -13.71 7.95
N THR A 61 -0.41 -13.58 7.69
CA THR A 61 -1.03 -13.91 6.40
C THR A 61 -1.20 -12.68 5.50
N GLN A 62 -1.14 -11.47 6.06
CA GLN A 62 -1.25 -10.23 5.30
C GLN A 62 -0.50 -9.07 5.96
N ILE A 63 0.04 -8.18 5.14
CA ILE A 63 0.68 -6.93 5.58
C ILE A 63 0.12 -5.80 4.71
N ARG A 64 -0.32 -4.71 5.35
CA ARG A 64 -0.78 -3.49 4.69
C ARG A 64 0.30 -2.42 4.75
N PHE A 65 0.54 -1.75 3.64
CA PHE A 65 1.35 -0.55 3.49
C PHE A 65 0.45 0.55 2.91
N VAL A 66 0.36 1.70 3.58
CA VAL A 66 -0.55 2.79 3.17
C VAL A 66 0.27 3.97 2.72
N CYS A 67 0.41 4.15 1.41
CA CYS A 67 1.13 5.27 0.83
C CYS A 67 0.34 6.57 0.92
N GLU A 68 1.06 7.66 1.18
CA GLU A 68 0.65 8.99 0.77
C GLU A 68 0.70 9.11 -0.78
N PRO A 69 -0.03 10.06 -1.39
CA PRO A 69 -0.01 10.24 -2.84
C PRO A 69 1.39 10.35 -3.46
N ASP A 70 2.27 11.13 -2.85
CA ASP A 70 3.67 11.31 -3.29
C ASP A 70 4.50 10.03 -3.13
N GLU A 71 4.33 9.27 -2.05
CA GLU A 71 4.98 7.96 -1.89
C GLU A 71 4.54 6.95 -2.95
N ALA A 72 3.26 6.96 -3.34
CA ALA A 72 2.77 6.12 -4.44
C ALA A 72 3.38 6.53 -5.78
N PHE A 73 3.59 7.83 -6.00
CA PHE A 73 4.29 8.34 -7.18
C PHE A 73 5.79 8.00 -7.16
N GLU A 74 6.44 8.07 -6.01
CA GLU A 74 7.83 7.62 -5.83
C GLU A 74 7.96 6.12 -6.13
N LEU A 75 7.00 5.30 -5.68
CA LEU A 75 6.99 3.87 -5.96
C LEU A 75 6.87 3.57 -7.46
N PHE A 76 6.06 4.35 -8.19
CA PHE A 76 6.00 4.27 -9.65
C PHE A 76 7.38 4.47 -10.29
N HIS A 77 8.13 5.50 -9.86
CA HIS A 77 9.49 5.74 -10.37
C HIS A 77 10.46 4.62 -10.02
N LYS A 78 10.40 4.09 -8.79
CA LYS A 78 11.23 2.96 -8.35
C LYS A 78 10.95 1.68 -9.14
N ILE A 79 9.67 1.34 -9.36
CA ILE A 79 9.28 0.20 -10.19
C ILE A 79 9.80 0.37 -11.61
N SER A 80 9.64 1.58 -12.19
CA SER A 80 10.09 1.88 -13.55
C SER A 80 11.62 1.78 -13.69
N SER A 81 12.37 2.28 -12.71
CA SER A 81 13.83 2.17 -12.63
C SER A 81 14.27 0.70 -12.56
N VAL A 82 13.68 -0.08 -11.66
CA VAL A 82 13.95 -1.53 -11.52
C VAL A 82 13.62 -2.29 -12.80
N ALA A 83 12.52 -1.94 -13.47
CA ALA A 83 12.12 -2.56 -14.73
C ALA A 83 13.12 -2.30 -15.85
N ALA A 84 13.66 -1.09 -15.94
CA ALA A 84 14.65 -0.67 -16.93
C ALA A 84 16.07 -1.16 -16.65
N SER A 85 16.38 -1.56 -15.40
CA SER A 85 17.71 -2.05 -15.03
C SER A 85 18.11 -3.30 -15.83
N THR A 86 19.34 -3.31 -16.34
CA THR A 86 19.91 -4.48 -17.03
C THR A 86 20.44 -5.53 -16.05
N THR A 87 20.75 -5.14 -14.81
CA THR A 87 21.26 -6.02 -13.74
C THR A 87 20.23 -6.18 -12.61
N PRO A 88 20.34 -7.24 -11.79
CA PRO A 88 19.52 -7.38 -10.58
C PRO A 88 19.71 -6.18 -9.65
N CYS A 89 18.60 -5.61 -9.16
CA CYS A 89 18.61 -4.42 -8.32
C CYS A 89 17.37 -4.37 -7.42
N LYS A 90 17.43 -3.51 -6.41
CA LYS A 90 16.39 -3.39 -5.37
C LYS A 90 16.23 -1.94 -4.95
N GLU A 91 15.01 -1.42 -5.06
CA GLU A 91 14.64 -0.05 -4.74
C GLU A 91 13.59 -0.02 -3.63
N LYS A 92 13.86 0.73 -2.56
CA LYS A 92 12.99 0.80 -1.37
C LYS A 92 12.37 2.19 -1.22
N LEU A 93 11.11 2.25 -0.82
CA LEU A 93 10.53 3.47 -0.27
C LEU A 93 11.11 3.78 1.11
N ASN A 94 10.95 5.03 1.54
CA ASN A 94 11.20 5.40 2.93
C ASN A 94 10.36 4.51 3.87
N PRO A 95 10.95 3.99 4.95
CA PRO A 95 10.24 3.09 5.84
C PRO A 95 9.21 3.84 6.68
N HIS A 96 8.05 3.22 6.89
CA HIS A 96 7.07 3.69 7.88
C HIS A 96 7.45 3.15 9.25
N LYS A 97 7.61 4.05 10.21
CA LYS A 97 7.99 3.73 11.59
C LYS A 97 6.80 3.99 12.51
N PHE A 98 6.43 3.00 13.30
CA PHE A 98 5.37 3.12 14.30
C PHE A 98 5.89 2.65 15.65
N SER A 99 5.62 3.41 16.70
CA SER A 99 5.90 3.01 18.08
C SER A 99 4.57 2.72 18.77
N THR A 100 4.44 1.54 19.36
CA THR A 100 3.24 1.14 20.11
C THR A 100 3.61 0.69 21.52
N GLY A 101 2.94 1.25 22.54
CA GLY A 101 3.03 0.85 23.95
C GLY A 101 4.24 1.40 24.72
N GLU A 102 4.28 1.11 26.02
CA GLU A 102 5.46 1.25 26.89
C GLU A 102 5.88 -0.16 27.39
N PRO A 103 7.16 -0.57 27.24
CA PRO A 103 8.22 0.11 26.50
C PRO A 103 7.94 0.12 24.99
N ALA A 104 8.30 1.21 24.32
CA ALA A 104 8.01 1.42 22.90
C ALA A 104 8.79 0.44 22.01
N ILE A 105 8.10 -0.58 21.49
CA ILE A 105 8.64 -1.45 20.45
C ILE A 105 8.43 -0.73 19.10
N GLU A 106 9.52 -0.30 18.47
CA GLU A 106 9.48 0.31 17.14
C GLU A 106 9.21 -0.77 16.08
N THR A 107 8.06 -0.66 15.42
CA THR A 107 7.69 -1.48 14.27
C THR A 107 7.99 -0.71 12.99
N VAL A 108 8.94 -1.23 12.21
CA VAL A 108 9.31 -0.68 10.90
C VAL A 108 8.63 -1.49 9.79
N THR A 109 7.87 -0.82 8.93
CA THR A 109 7.31 -1.40 7.71
C THR A 109 8.05 -0.86 6.49
N THR A 110 8.51 -1.76 5.61
CA THR A 110 9.25 -1.41 4.38
C THR A 110 8.50 -1.92 3.15
N LEU A 111 8.57 -1.17 2.06
CA LEU A 111 8.07 -1.58 0.75
C LEU A 111 9.19 -1.50 -0.27
N THR A 112 9.34 -2.56 -1.05
CA THR A 112 10.45 -2.72 -1.98
C THR A 112 9.97 -3.21 -3.35
N ALA A 113 10.54 -2.64 -4.41
CA ALA A 113 10.51 -3.16 -5.76
C ALA A 113 11.86 -3.79 -6.09
N GLU A 114 11.89 -4.99 -6.68
CA GLU A 114 13.14 -5.66 -7.01
C GLU A 114 13.10 -6.41 -8.33
N LYS A 115 14.25 -6.43 -9.01
CA LYS A 115 14.59 -7.33 -10.11
C LYS A 115 15.58 -8.33 -9.58
N TRP A 116 15.25 -9.61 -9.62
CA TRP A 116 16.08 -10.69 -9.11
C TRP A 116 16.56 -11.59 -10.24
N GLU A 117 17.65 -12.30 -9.98
CA GLU A 117 18.13 -13.39 -10.80
C GLU A 117 18.51 -14.57 -9.90
N ARG A 118 17.98 -15.76 -10.20
CA ARG A 118 18.24 -16.99 -9.45
C ARG A 118 18.21 -18.17 -10.40
N ASN A 119 19.26 -18.99 -10.38
CA ASN A 119 19.39 -20.20 -11.20
C ASN A 119 19.16 -19.95 -12.70
N GLY A 120 19.73 -18.85 -13.23
CA GLY A 120 19.59 -18.45 -14.64
C GLY A 120 18.20 -17.94 -15.04
N LYS A 121 17.27 -17.79 -14.08
CA LYS A 121 15.97 -17.14 -14.28
C LYS A 121 16.00 -15.75 -13.67
N SER A 122 15.37 -14.79 -14.33
CA SER A 122 15.14 -13.47 -13.77
C SER A 122 13.65 -13.20 -13.61
N GLY A 123 13.33 -12.27 -12.73
CA GLY A 123 11.96 -11.84 -12.51
C GLY A 123 11.90 -10.57 -11.68
N TYR A 124 10.66 -10.16 -11.42
CA TYR A 124 10.38 -8.96 -10.63
C TYR A 124 9.61 -9.35 -9.39
N ALA A 125 9.67 -8.53 -8.35
CA ALA A 125 8.81 -8.69 -7.19
C ALA A 125 8.49 -7.36 -6.53
N LEU A 126 7.32 -7.31 -5.91
CA LEU A 126 6.99 -6.35 -4.87
C LEU A 126 7.06 -7.07 -3.53
N THR A 127 7.78 -6.50 -2.58
CA THR A 127 8.02 -7.11 -1.27
C THR A 127 7.71 -6.11 -0.17
N VAL A 128 6.85 -6.50 0.76
CA VAL A 128 6.59 -5.75 2.00
C VAL A 128 7.19 -6.49 3.19
N GLY A 129 7.84 -5.76 4.09
CA GLY A 129 8.39 -6.30 5.35
C GLY A 129 7.86 -5.54 6.55
N ARG A 130 7.61 -6.23 7.67
CA ARG A 130 7.26 -5.65 8.97
C ARG A 130 7.97 -6.45 10.07
N GLY A 131 8.98 -5.85 10.70
CA GLY A 131 9.83 -6.56 11.67
C GLY A 131 10.51 -7.78 11.01
N LYS A 132 10.26 -8.98 11.55
CA LYS A 132 10.79 -10.25 11.01
C LYS A 132 9.97 -10.83 9.85
N ASP A 133 8.74 -10.33 9.65
CA ASP A 133 7.80 -10.89 8.68
C ASP A 133 7.93 -10.16 7.34
N PHE A 134 7.86 -10.92 6.24
CA PHE A 134 7.82 -10.36 4.90
C PHE A 134 6.92 -11.16 3.97
N ILE A 135 6.32 -10.48 3.01
CA ILE A 135 5.55 -11.09 1.93
C ILE A 135 6.10 -10.55 0.61
N SER A 136 6.66 -11.45 -0.19
CA SER A 136 7.13 -11.16 -1.54
C SER A 136 6.13 -11.69 -2.56
N VAL A 137 5.82 -10.86 -3.56
CA VAL A 137 4.90 -11.20 -4.66
C VAL A 137 5.71 -11.18 -5.95
N PRO A 138 6.11 -12.35 -6.47
CA PRO A 138 6.78 -12.47 -7.76
C PRO A 138 5.84 -12.11 -8.91
N LEU A 139 6.31 -11.27 -9.83
CA LEU A 139 5.54 -10.71 -10.93
C LEU A 139 6.28 -10.84 -12.27
N PRO A 140 5.57 -11.12 -13.38
CA PRO A 140 6.10 -10.91 -14.72
C PRO A 140 6.17 -9.41 -15.03
N LEU A 141 7.05 -9.03 -15.98
CA LEU A 141 7.32 -7.63 -16.34
C LEU A 141 6.03 -6.83 -16.63
N ALA A 142 5.11 -7.39 -17.42
CA ALA A 142 3.88 -6.69 -17.79
C ALA A 142 3.02 -6.32 -16.57
N LYS A 143 2.85 -7.24 -15.61
CA LYS A 143 2.08 -6.97 -14.37
C LYS A 143 2.82 -5.99 -13.45
N PHE A 144 4.14 -6.07 -13.43
CA PHE A 144 5.00 -5.17 -12.65
C PHE A 144 4.90 -3.73 -13.16
N LEU A 145 5.00 -3.52 -14.47
CA LEU A 145 4.83 -2.21 -15.10
C LEU A 145 3.39 -1.69 -14.99
N PHE A 146 2.38 -2.55 -15.16
CA PHE A 146 1.00 -2.14 -14.98
C PHE A 146 0.71 -1.70 -13.54
N ALA A 147 1.27 -2.38 -12.53
CA ALA A 147 1.18 -1.94 -11.15
C ALA A 147 1.77 -0.53 -10.96
N ALA A 148 2.89 -0.23 -11.63
CA ALA A 148 3.49 1.11 -11.63
C ALA A 148 2.54 2.17 -12.19
N GLU A 149 1.97 1.94 -13.38
CA GLU A 149 1.04 2.88 -14.01
C GLU A 149 -0.23 3.07 -13.18
N PHE A 150 -0.73 1.99 -12.57
CA PHE A 150 -1.90 2.08 -11.69
C PHE A 150 -1.60 2.88 -10.42
N LEU A 151 -0.39 2.76 -9.85
CA LEU A 151 0.07 3.58 -8.72
C LEU A 151 0.19 5.06 -9.11
N ARG A 152 0.73 5.36 -10.30
CA ARG A 152 0.80 6.71 -10.84
C ARG A 152 -0.58 7.32 -11.06
N TYR A 153 -1.53 6.54 -11.54
CA TYR A 153 -2.92 6.97 -11.64
C TYR A 153 -3.49 7.29 -10.26
N LEU A 154 -3.39 6.37 -9.31
CA LEU A 154 -3.93 6.55 -7.97
C LEU A 154 -3.26 7.67 -7.18
N SER A 155 -1.97 7.95 -7.40
CA SER A 155 -1.29 9.07 -6.73
C SER A 155 -1.95 10.40 -7.07
N THR A 156 -2.25 10.62 -8.34
CA THR A 156 -2.95 11.85 -8.76
C THR A 156 -4.41 11.85 -8.32
N ASP A 157 -5.10 10.70 -8.43
CA ASP A 157 -6.51 10.57 -8.07
C ASP A 157 -6.78 10.70 -6.57
N GLN A 158 -5.83 10.32 -5.72
CA GLN A 158 -5.95 10.38 -4.26
C GLN A 158 -5.30 11.64 -3.66
N CYS A 159 -4.91 12.60 -4.50
CA CYS A 159 -4.41 13.90 -4.06
C CYS A 159 -5.57 14.84 -3.72
N TRP A 160 -6.31 14.52 -2.65
CA TRP A 160 -7.44 15.32 -2.17
C TRP A 160 -7.53 15.30 -0.64
N VAL A 161 -8.15 16.37 -0.12
CA VAL A 161 -8.54 16.51 1.28
C VAL A 161 -9.97 17.01 1.32
N GLU A 162 -10.82 16.32 2.07
CA GLU A 162 -12.21 16.68 2.36
C GLU A 162 -12.27 17.17 3.82
N ARG A 163 -12.88 18.34 4.05
CA ARG A 163 -13.03 18.94 5.39
C ARG A 163 -14.48 19.31 5.62
N THR A 164 -14.91 19.23 6.87
CA THR A 164 -16.20 19.82 7.27
C THR A 164 -16.10 21.35 7.18
N ASP A 165 -17.12 21.99 6.62
CA ASP A 165 -17.21 23.44 6.66
C ASP A 165 -17.31 23.88 8.12
N LYS A 166 -16.29 24.60 8.61
CA LYS A 166 -16.41 25.31 9.88
C LYS A 166 -17.46 26.39 9.65
N VAL A 167 -18.71 26.14 10.03
CA VAL A 167 -19.72 27.20 10.15
C VAL A 167 -19.11 28.21 11.12
N SER A 168 -18.62 29.31 10.59
CA SER A 168 -18.12 30.42 11.39
C SER A 168 -19.27 30.88 12.24
N SER A 169 -19.25 30.53 13.53
CA SER A 169 -20.09 31.19 14.52
C SER A 169 -19.62 32.64 14.57
N LYS A 170 -20.23 33.48 13.72
CA LYS A 170 -20.21 34.92 13.93
C LYS A 170 -20.76 35.13 15.33
N LYS A 171 -19.87 35.45 16.27
CA LYS A 171 -20.25 36.05 17.54
C LYS A 171 -20.94 37.36 17.18
N THR A 172 -22.27 37.37 17.28
CA THR A 172 -23.05 38.60 17.27
C THR A 172 -22.61 39.43 18.48
N PRO A 173 -22.32 40.73 18.31
CA PRO A 173 -21.87 41.61 19.39
C PRO A 173 -22.88 41.74 20.53
#